data_AF-A0A9E4NMD1-F1
#
_entry.id   AF-A0A9E4NMD1-F1
#
_cell.length_a   1.000
_cell.length_b   1.000
_cell.length_c   1.000
_cell.angle_alpha   90.00
_cell.angle_beta   90.00
_cell.angle_gamma   90.00
#
_symmetry.space_group_name_H-M   'P 1'
#
loop_
_entity.id
_entity.type
_entity.pdbx_description
1 polymer ?
#
loop_
_entity_poly.entity_id
_entity_poly.type
_entity_poly.pdbx_seq_one_letter_code
_entity_poly.pdbx_strand_id
1 'polypeptide(L)'
;MKHMIQSVTSIALLILLIPDVTAALPPAFEGRKLYISHCLLCHGIDGKGNGPLAKKMQIKAKDLTAAILSRSDSALQQIITGEARDTVSDRPGHGQISEDMPKWGNVFSLDQINALIAYLRFLSTSRHTLTGDPELGFRVYRKYCSICHGKEGDGKGTMTNLIGIKPIDHTNPHKTDKLTNEDLARSIIDGKGRFMPAWRDILTKREIDGLVSYIRLLYQVWGKLEAGGLVIVLRSPTMETNVEITRSLLRDTSCKSEENLSEKGKARAIRIGKQFKSRGVSIEHVLTSPHCLAKETATFAFGQAEPVDYLISGENLAEDQAELYTSQLEEKIGSFSGKGNLIIVTHESNISTLSFQFFEEGNFLVLMPIGENEYEEVGTYKLTD
;
A
#
# COMPACT_ATOMS: atom_id res chain seq x y z
N MET A 1 -65.36 2.39 34.23
CA MET A 1 -65.26 2.71 32.78
C MET A 1 -64.18 3.78 32.64
N LYS A 2 -62.95 3.41 32.21
CA LYS A 2 -62.45 3.61 30.83
C LYS A 2 -62.30 5.11 30.54
N HIS A 3 -61.13 5.76 30.52
CA HIS A 3 -59.94 5.65 29.65
C HIS A 3 -59.02 6.84 30.01
N MET A 4 -57.72 6.98 29.73
CA MET A 4 -56.62 6.18 29.21
C MET A 4 -55.45 7.17 29.18
N ILE A 5 -54.38 6.90 29.92
CA ILE A 5 -53.16 7.72 29.97
C ILE A 5 -52.48 7.60 28.60
N GLN A 6 -52.39 8.70 27.85
CA GLN A 6 -51.60 8.75 26.61
C GLN A 6 -50.12 8.91 26.96
N SER A 7 -49.38 7.80 26.96
CA SER A 7 -47.92 7.82 26.90
C SER A 7 -47.49 8.12 25.45
N VAL A 8 -47.00 9.34 25.22
CA VAL A 8 -46.31 9.70 23.99
C VAL A 8 -44.91 9.10 24.05
N THR A 9 -44.74 7.89 23.52
CA THR A 9 -43.40 7.33 23.29
C THR A 9 -42.86 7.91 21.98
N SER A 10 -42.01 8.92 22.09
CA SER A 10 -41.16 9.39 21.00
C SER A 10 -40.22 8.26 20.58
N ILE A 11 -40.50 7.63 19.44
CA ILE A 11 -39.56 6.73 18.78
C ILE A 11 -38.49 7.62 18.16
N ALA A 12 -37.38 7.81 18.88
CA ALA A 12 -36.17 8.37 18.31
C ALA A 12 -35.65 7.39 17.25
N LEU A 13 -35.90 7.69 15.98
CA LEU A 13 -35.35 6.96 14.86
C LEU A 13 -33.84 7.20 14.84
N LEU A 14 -33.08 6.30 15.46
CA LEU A 14 -31.63 6.29 15.43
C LEU A 14 -31.21 5.94 13.99
N ILE A 15 -31.03 6.97 13.16
CA ILE A 15 -30.40 6.83 11.86
C ILE A 15 -28.94 6.45 12.14
N LEU A 16 -28.66 5.16 12.10
CA LEU A 16 -27.30 4.63 11.98
C LEU A 16 -26.73 5.22 10.68
N LEU A 17 -25.95 6.29 10.79
CA LEU A 17 -25.00 6.71 9.78
C LEU A 17 -24.00 5.57 9.63
N ILE A 18 -24.30 4.62 8.75
CA ILE A 18 -23.31 3.68 8.25
C ILE A 18 -22.32 4.57 7.49
N PRO A 19 -21.05 4.69 7.92
CA PRO A 19 -20.07 5.32 7.07
C PRO A 19 -20.07 4.52 5.78
N ASP A 20 -20.47 5.17 4.68
CA ASP A 20 -20.27 4.63 3.35
C ASP A 20 -18.77 4.38 3.28
N VAL A 21 -18.36 3.10 3.29
CA VAL A 21 -16.97 2.72 3.11
C VAL A 21 -16.67 3.08 1.66
N THR A 22 -16.33 4.35 1.44
CA THR A 22 -15.87 4.85 0.16
C THR A 22 -14.56 4.15 -0.07
N ALA A 23 -14.58 3.14 -0.94
CA ALA A 23 -13.39 2.57 -1.55
C ALA A 23 -12.39 3.70 -1.85
N ALA A 24 -11.23 3.66 -1.18
CA ALA A 24 -10.19 4.66 -1.39
C ALA A 24 -9.78 4.62 -2.86
N LEU A 25 -9.56 5.79 -3.46
CA LEU A 25 -9.10 5.84 -4.85
C LEU A 25 -7.71 5.21 -4.95
N PRO A 26 -7.37 4.57 -6.08
CA PRO A 26 -6.07 3.92 -6.25
C PRO A 26 -4.92 4.92 -5.97
N PRO A 27 -3.87 4.52 -5.23
CA PRO A 27 -2.83 5.46 -4.81
C PRO A 27 -2.20 6.25 -5.96
N ALA A 28 -1.82 5.58 -7.06
CA ALA A 28 -1.23 6.24 -8.23
C ALA A 28 -2.23 7.15 -8.97
N PHE A 29 -3.53 6.85 -8.89
CA PHE A 29 -4.58 7.70 -9.46
C PHE A 29 -4.72 9.02 -8.68
N GLU A 30 -4.75 8.96 -7.34
CA GLU A 30 -4.75 10.17 -6.51
C GLU A 30 -3.43 10.94 -6.63
N GLY A 31 -2.30 10.23 -6.63
CA GLY A 31 -0.98 10.83 -6.83
C GLY A 31 -0.87 11.62 -8.11
N ARG A 32 -1.48 11.13 -9.20
CA ARG A 32 -1.51 11.85 -10.48
C ARG A 32 -2.21 13.20 -10.36
N LYS A 33 -3.32 13.28 -9.63
CA LYS A 33 -4.07 14.53 -9.43
C LYS A 33 -3.20 15.54 -8.69
N LEU A 34 -2.54 15.10 -7.62
CA LEU A 34 -1.59 15.93 -6.86
C LEU A 34 -0.43 16.41 -7.76
N TYR A 35 0.15 15.50 -8.55
CA TYR A 35 1.25 15.80 -9.47
C TYR A 35 0.87 16.86 -10.52
N ILE A 36 -0.29 16.71 -11.16
CA ILE A 36 -0.76 17.65 -12.18
C ILE A 36 -0.94 19.05 -11.61
N SER A 37 -1.52 19.14 -10.42
CA SER A 37 -1.80 20.43 -9.78
C SER A 37 -0.54 21.12 -9.24
N HIS A 38 0.47 20.37 -8.80
CA HIS A 38 1.55 20.95 -7.99
C HIS A 38 2.97 20.73 -8.55
N CYS A 39 3.21 19.63 -9.27
CA CYS A 39 4.55 19.22 -9.70
C CYS A 39 4.79 19.46 -11.21
N LEU A 40 3.74 19.36 -12.03
CA LEU A 40 3.81 19.38 -13.49
C LEU A 40 4.46 20.66 -14.04
N LEU A 41 4.21 21.81 -13.44
CA LEU A 41 4.73 23.09 -13.95
C LEU A 41 6.27 23.15 -13.96
N CYS A 42 6.92 22.43 -13.05
CA CYS A 42 8.37 22.33 -12.99
C CYS A 42 8.89 21.03 -13.61
N HIS A 43 8.29 19.89 -13.26
CA HIS A 43 8.80 18.57 -13.67
C HIS A 43 8.28 18.09 -15.03
N GLY A 44 7.27 18.75 -15.60
CA GLY A 44 6.67 18.39 -16.89
C GLY A 44 5.61 17.29 -16.77
N ILE A 45 4.82 17.08 -17.83
CA ILE A 45 3.78 16.03 -17.84
C ILE A 45 4.39 14.62 -17.87
N ASP A 46 5.59 14.48 -18.41
CA ASP A 46 6.36 13.24 -18.52
C ASP A 46 7.42 13.08 -17.41
N GLY A 47 7.50 14.04 -16.47
CA GLY A 47 8.42 13.96 -15.33
C GLY A 47 9.88 14.26 -15.65
N LYS A 48 10.22 14.68 -16.87
CA LYS A 48 11.62 14.84 -17.31
C LYS A 48 12.28 16.17 -16.93
N GLY A 49 11.65 16.97 -16.07
CA GLY A 49 12.18 18.27 -15.66
C GLY A 49 12.03 19.37 -16.72
N ASN A 50 11.17 19.16 -17.72
CA ASN A 50 10.95 20.06 -18.85
C ASN A 50 9.71 20.97 -18.68
N GLY A 51 9.28 21.20 -17.43
CA GLY A 51 8.08 21.95 -17.14
C GLY A 51 8.16 23.41 -17.63
N PRO A 52 7.03 24.00 -18.07
CA PRO A 52 7.02 25.35 -18.65
C PRO A 52 7.48 26.42 -17.66
N LEU A 53 7.19 26.25 -16.36
CA LEU A 53 7.62 27.18 -15.32
C LEU A 53 9.11 27.03 -15.04
N ALA A 54 9.64 25.80 -14.99
CA ALA A 54 11.07 25.56 -14.81
C ALA A 54 11.90 26.26 -15.89
N LYS A 55 11.47 26.17 -17.17
CA LYS A 55 12.12 26.88 -18.28
C LYS A 55 12.09 28.40 -18.11
N LYS A 56 10.96 28.97 -17.68
CA LYS A 56 10.79 30.42 -17.54
C LYS A 56 11.57 30.99 -16.36
N MET A 57 11.66 30.23 -15.27
CA MET A 57 12.39 30.60 -14.06
C MET A 57 13.85 30.15 -14.07
N GLN A 58 14.30 29.50 -15.15
CA GLN A 58 15.66 28.95 -15.28
C GLN A 58 16.00 27.93 -14.17
N ILE A 59 14.99 27.27 -13.60
CA ILE A 59 15.13 26.22 -12.60
C ILE A 59 15.48 24.92 -13.31
N LYS A 60 16.54 24.24 -12.86
CA LYS A 60 16.91 22.91 -13.36
C LYS A 60 16.15 21.83 -12.58
N ALA A 61 14.88 21.67 -12.91
CA ALA A 61 14.07 20.59 -12.33
C ALA A 61 14.66 19.22 -12.66
N LYS A 62 14.65 18.31 -11.68
CA LYS A 62 15.20 16.96 -11.83
C LYS A 62 14.32 16.12 -12.77
N ASP A 63 14.95 15.30 -13.61
CA ASP A 63 14.29 14.20 -14.31
C ASP A 63 13.90 13.13 -13.29
N LEU A 64 12.60 13.10 -12.99
CA LEU A 64 12.01 12.17 -12.04
C LEU A 64 12.02 10.74 -12.58
N THR A 65 11.91 10.53 -13.88
CA THR A 65 11.85 9.17 -14.45
C THR A 65 13.13 8.37 -14.17
N ALA A 66 14.28 9.05 -14.12
CA ALA A 66 15.54 8.45 -13.71
C ALA A 66 15.77 8.54 -12.19
N ALA A 67 15.45 9.67 -11.56
CA ALA A 67 15.76 9.92 -10.16
C ALA A 67 14.96 9.05 -9.19
N ILE A 68 13.72 8.69 -9.54
CA ILE A 68 12.86 7.88 -8.69
C ILE A 68 13.37 6.44 -8.62
N LEU A 69 13.92 5.89 -9.71
CA LEU A 69 14.35 4.48 -9.77
C LEU A 69 15.47 4.12 -8.77
N SER A 70 16.27 5.09 -8.35
CA SER A 70 17.44 4.90 -7.48
C SER A 70 17.21 5.34 -6.04
N ARG A 71 15.95 5.47 -5.61
CA ARG A 71 15.59 6.00 -4.28
C ARG A 71 14.52 5.10 -3.67
N SER A 72 14.53 4.94 -2.36
CA SER A 72 13.45 4.30 -1.59
C SER A 72 12.25 5.24 -1.43
N ASP A 73 11.07 4.70 -1.08
CA ASP A 73 9.89 5.54 -0.83
C ASP A 73 10.11 6.49 0.35
N SER A 74 10.79 6.05 1.43
CA SER A 74 11.16 6.91 2.56
C SER A 74 12.09 8.06 2.14
N ALA A 75 13.10 7.80 1.30
CA ALA A 75 13.95 8.86 0.75
C ALA A 75 13.13 9.85 -0.11
N LEU A 76 12.15 9.36 -0.87
CA LEU A 76 11.25 10.21 -1.64
C LEU A 76 10.30 11.01 -0.75
N GLN A 77 9.80 10.43 0.34
CA GLN A 77 9.02 11.15 1.35
C GLN A 77 9.85 12.29 1.92
N GLN A 78 11.06 12.04 2.43
CA GLN A 78 11.94 13.07 2.97
C GLN A 78 12.24 14.19 1.95
N ILE A 79 12.37 13.84 0.66
CA ILE A 79 12.56 14.81 -0.42
C ILE A 79 11.29 15.65 -0.64
N ILE A 80 10.12 15.02 -0.67
CA ILE A 80 8.84 15.70 -0.94
C ILE A 80 8.42 16.54 0.26
N THR A 81 8.53 16.01 1.48
CA THR A 81 8.24 16.74 2.73
C THR A 81 9.15 17.94 2.88
N GLY A 82 10.39 17.82 2.40
CA GLY A 82 11.45 18.82 2.52
C GLY A 82 12.31 18.64 3.76
N GLU A 83 12.12 17.55 4.52
CA GLU A 83 12.89 17.19 5.71
C GLU A 83 14.35 16.86 5.38
N ALA A 84 14.65 16.36 4.18
CA ALA A 84 16.03 16.12 3.76
C ALA A 84 16.89 17.40 3.66
N ARG A 85 16.27 18.59 3.72
CA ARG A 85 17.01 19.86 3.87
C ARG A 85 17.41 20.17 5.30
N ASP A 86 16.64 19.67 6.26
CA ASP A 86 16.82 19.98 7.69
C ASP A 86 17.75 18.95 8.36
N THR A 87 17.95 17.78 7.74
CA THR A 87 19.05 16.86 8.07
C THR A 87 20.36 17.38 7.49
N VAL A 88 21.24 17.90 8.34
CA VAL A 88 22.63 18.24 7.97
C VAL A 88 23.37 16.94 7.62
N SER A 89 23.31 16.50 6.37
CA SER A 89 24.19 15.42 5.91
C SER A 89 25.52 16.05 5.45
N ASP A 90 26.58 15.83 6.22
CA ASP A 90 27.98 16.23 5.93
C ASP A 90 28.60 15.50 4.70
N ARG A 91 27.78 15.04 3.74
CA ARG A 91 28.23 14.41 2.49
C ARG A 91 27.89 15.30 1.28
N PRO A 92 28.89 15.90 0.61
CA PRO A 92 28.65 16.67 -0.60
C PRO A 92 28.18 15.76 -1.74
N GLY A 93 27.02 16.06 -2.36
CA GLY A 93 26.67 15.54 -3.69
C GLY A 93 25.59 14.44 -3.78
N HIS A 94 25.04 13.96 -2.67
CA HIS A 94 23.93 13.00 -2.68
C HIS A 94 22.76 13.54 -1.86
N GLY A 95 21.70 14.03 -2.51
CA GLY A 95 20.43 14.35 -1.83
C GLY A 95 20.09 15.84 -1.64
N GLN A 96 20.94 16.79 -2.06
CA GLN A 96 20.60 18.22 -1.95
C GLN A 96 19.43 18.58 -2.87
N ILE A 97 18.32 19.00 -2.24
CA ILE A 97 17.14 19.51 -2.92
C ILE A 97 17.37 21.00 -3.21
N SER A 98 17.31 21.43 -4.48
CA SER A 98 17.41 22.86 -4.83
C SER A 98 16.41 23.66 -4.00
N GLU A 99 16.81 24.80 -3.43
CA GLU A 99 15.93 25.74 -2.70
C GLU A 99 14.63 26.07 -3.47
N ASP A 100 14.65 25.93 -4.80
CA ASP A 100 13.49 26.13 -5.68
C ASP A 100 12.34 25.12 -5.49
N MET A 101 12.57 23.95 -4.89
CA MET A 101 11.53 22.94 -4.67
C MET A 101 10.73 23.24 -3.38
N PRO A 102 9.41 23.42 -3.40
CA PRO A 102 8.67 23.69 -2.16
C PRO A 102 8.74 22.55 -1.13
N LYS A 103 8.63 22.88 0.16
CA LYS A 103 8.45 21.90 1.25
C LYS A 103 6.98 21.44 1.27
N TRP A 104 6.67 20.29 0.69
CA TRP A 104 5.28 19.84 0.54
C TRP A 104 4.69 19.21 1.81
N GLY A 105 5.51 18.91 2.83
CA GLY A 105 5.04 18.36 4.11
C GLY A 105 4.10 19.28 4.87
N ASN A 106 4.13 20.58 4.58
CA ASN A 106 3.22 21.57 5.16
C ASN A 106 1.86 21.67 4.43
N VAL A 107 1.74 21.01 3.27
CA VAL A 107 0.57 21.12 2.38
C VAL A 107 -0.12 19.77 2.20
N PHE A 108 0.64 18.69 2.12
CA PHE A 108 0.14 17.34 1.92
C PHE A 108 0.25 16.52 3.20
N SER A 109 -0.80 15.74 3.47
CA SER A 109 -0.75 14.64 4.43
C SER A 109 0.20 13.53 3.95
N LEU A 110 0.66 12.68 4.88
CA LEU A 110 1.51 11.53 4.54
C LEU A 110 0.85 10.60 3.51
N ASP A 111 -0.47 10.39 3.62
CA ASP A 111 -1.23 9.60 2.63
C ASP A 111 -1.20 10.21 1.22
N GLN A 112 -1.29 11.55 1.13
CA GLN A 112 -1.17 12.25 -0.15
C GLN A 112 0.25 12.18 -0.71
N ILE A 113 1.27 12.23 0.14
CA ILE A 113 2.66 12.05 -0.28
C ILE A 113 2.87 10.62 -0.77
N ASN A 114 2.36 9.61 -0.08
CA ASN A 114 2.42 8.20 -0.50
C ASN A 114 1.68 7.96 -1.83
N ALA A 115 0.51 8.58 -2.01
CA ALA A 115 -0.20 8.56 -3.29
C ALA A 115 0.65 9.19 -4.41
N LEU A 116 1.26 10.36 -4.16
CA LEU A 116 2.15 11.02 -5.11
C LEU A 116 3.35 10.14 -5.47
N ILE A 117 4.00 9.51 -4.49
CA ILE A 117 5.10 8.58 -4.72
C ILE A 117 4.64 7.39 -5.57
N ALA A 118 3.48 6.79 -5.28
CA ALA A 118 2.93 5.71 -6.10
C ALA A 118 2.75 6.13 -7.57
N TYR A 119 2.32 7.37 -7.82
CA TYR A 119 2.26 7.91 -9.19
C TYR A 119 3.65 8.14 -9.80
N LEU A 120 4.62 8.64 -9.04
CA LEU A 120 5.99 8.83 -9.50
C LEU A 120 6.67 7.50 -9.85
N ARG A 121 6.40 6.45 -9.07
CA ARG A 121 6.82 5.07 -9.36
C ARG A 121 6.18 4.57 -10.64
N PHE A 122 4.88 4.77 -10.82
CA PHE A 122 4.19 4.49 -12.09
C PHE A 122 4.86 5.23 -13.25
N LEU A 123 5.10 6.54 -13.12
CA LEU A 123 5.70 7.37 -14.17
C LEU A 123 7.11 6.90 -14.57
N SER A 124 7.87 6.34 -13.62
CA SER A 124 9.27 5.93 -13.83
C SER A 124 9.41 4.49 -14.32
N THR A 125 8.45 3.63 -14.01
CA THR A 125 8.51 2.19 -14.34
C THR A 125 7.56 1.78 -15.46
N SER A 126 6.51 2.57 -15.72
CA SER A 126 5.53 2.26 -16.75
C SER A 126 6.16 2.37 -18.13
N ARG A 127 6.08 1.27 -18.88
CA ARG A 127 6.41 1.21 -20.32
C ARG A 127 5.31 1.82 -21.18
N HIS A 128 4.17 2.14 -20.56
CA HIS A 128 2.94 2.57 -21.23
C HIS A 128 2.58 4.01 -20.87
N THR A 129 2.24 4.80 -21.87
CA THR A 129 1.79 6.18 -21.68
C THR A 129 0.31 6.24 -21.28
N LEU A 130 -0.11 7.33 -20.64
CA LEU A 130 -1.52 7.59 -20.40
C LEU A 130 -2.13 8.20 -21.67
N THR A 131 -3.07 7.49 -22.30
CA THR A 131 -3.63 7.81 -23.62
C THR A 131 -4.82 8.76 -23.58
N GLY A 132 -5.50 8.87 -22.44
CA GLY A 132 -6.65 9.75 -22.23
C GLY A 132 -6.80 10.21 -20.78
N ASP A 133 -7.90 10.93 -20.49
CA ASP A 133 -8.24 11.44 -19.16
C ASP A 133 -8.62 10.29 -18.20
N PRO A 134 -7.77 9.96 -17.20
CA PRO A 134 -8.07 8.89 -16.27
C PRO A 134 -9.28 9.19 -15.38
N GLU A 135 -9.63 10.45 -15.12
CA GLU A 135 -10.80 10.77 -14.30
C GLU A 135 -12.11 10.43 -15.02
N LEU A 136 -12.16 10.70 -16.32
CA LEU A 136 -13.22 10.18 -17.18
C LEU A 136 -13.23 8.65 -17.15
N GLY A 137 -12.06 8.02 -17.30
CA GLY A 137 -11.90 6.57 -17.18
C GLY A 137 -12.46 6.01 -15.89
N PHE A 138 -12.13 6.59 -14.73
CA PHE A 138 -12.64 6.21 -13.42
C PHE A 138 -14.17 6.23 -13.37
N ARG A 139 -14.80 7.33 -13.84
CA ARG A 139 -16.26 7.45 -13.86
C ARG A 139 -16.92 6.37 -14.70
N VAL A 140 -16.36 6.10 -15.89
CA VAL A 140 -16.84 5.05 -16.81
C VAL A 140 -16.63 3.66 -16.18
N TYR A 141 -15.46 3.41 -15.60
CA TYR A 141 -15.09 2.15 -14.97
C TYR A 141 -16.01 1.81 -13.80
N ARG A 142 -16.22 2.77 -12.89
CA ARG A 142 -17.11 2.62 -11.75
C ARG A 142 -18.54 2.33 -12.21
N LYS A 143 -19.01 3.00 -13.27
CA LYS A 143 -20.37 2.87 -13.79
C LYS A 143 -20.63 1.52 -14.48
N TYR A 144 -19.67 1.02 -15.25
CA TYR A 144 -19.93 -0.11 -16.15
C TYR A 144 -19.06 -1.35 -15.89
N CYS A 145 -17.79 -1.16 -15.50
CA CYS A 145 -16.81 -2.26 -15.42
C CYS A 145 -16.75 -2.91 -14.04
N SER A 146 -16.96 -2.11 -12.99
CA SER A 146 -16.75 -2.51 -11.59
C SER A 146 -17.63 -3.68 -11.13
N ILE A 147 -18.79 -3.88 -11.75
CA ILE A 147 -19.71 -4.97 -11.41
C ILE A 147 -19.08 -6.36 -11.65
N CYS A 148 -18.17 -6.47 -12.62
CA CYS A 148 -17.40 -7.69 -12.90
C CYS A 148 -15.96 -7.57 -12.40
N HIS A 149 -15.28 -6.46 -12.69
CA HIS A 149 -13.86 -6.32 -12.36
C HIS A 149 -13.59 -5.86 -10.92
N GLY A 150 -14.61 -5.57 -10.11
CA GLY A 150 -14.47 -5.04 -8.76
C GLY A 150 -14.31 -3.51 -8.74
N LYS A 151 -14.68 -2.88 -7.62
CA LYS A 151 -14.51 -1.42 -7.42
C LYS A 151 -13.02 -1.03 -7.44
N GLU A 152 -12.17 -1.89 -6.88
CA GLU A 152 -10.70 -1.75 -6.88
C GLU A 152 -10.05 -2.20 -8.19
N GLY A 153 -10.78 -2.93 -9.03
CA GLY A 153 -10.24 -3.56 -10.24
C GLY A 153 -9.48 -4.87 -10.02
N ASP A 154 -9.59 -5.46 -8.84
CA ASP A 154 -8.95 -6.72 -8.43
C ASP A 154 -9.58 -7.99 -9.04
N GLY A 155 -10.54 -7.82 -9.94
CA GLY A 155 -11.26 -8.90 -10.58
C GLY A 155 -12.34 -9.54 -9.70
N LYS A 156 -12.69 -8.97 -8.54
CA LYS A 156 -13.66 -9.56 -7.57
C LYS A 156 -15.02 -8.85 -7.55
N GLY A 157 -15.53 -8.48 -8.71
CA GLY A 157 -16.85 -7.85 -8.82
C GLY A 157 -18.00 -8.76 -8.38
N THR A 158 -19.11 -8.15 -7.93
CA THR A 158 -20.28 -8.89 -7.45
C THR A 158 -20.79 -9.91 -8.46
N MET A 159 -20.84 -9.55 -9.75
CA MET A 159 -21.28 -10.47 -10.80
C MET A 159 -20.30 -11.63 -10.97
N THR A 160 -19.00 -11.34 -10.94
CA THR A 160 -17.95 -12.36 -11.05
C THR A 160 -18.11 -13.46 -10.02
N ASN A 161 -18.34 -13.08 -8.75
CA ASN A 161 -18.53 -14.03 -7.67
C ASN A 161 -19.82 -14.85 -7.85
N LEU A 162 -20.89 -14.25 -8.38
CA LEU A 162 -22.17 -14.90 -8.58
C LEU A 162 -22.14 -15.96 -9.71
N ILE A 163 -21.46 -15.66 -10.82
CA ILE A 163 -21.45 -16.53 -12.01
C ILE A 163 -20.15 -17.33 -12.17
N GLY A 164 -19.21 -17.20 -11.22
CA GLY A 164 -17.99 -18.00 -11.16
C GLY A 164 -16.98 -17.73 -12.29
N ILE A 165 -16.97 -16.51 -12.85
CA ILE A 165 -15.95 -16.12 -13.85
C ILE A 165 -14.68 -15.63 -13.15
N LYS A 166 -13.60 -15.44 -13.93
CA LYS A 166 -12.33 -14.87 -13.43
C LYS A 166 -11.83 -13.82 -14.43
N PRO A 167 -12.32 -12.58 -14.36
CA PRO A 167 -11.80 -11.51 -15.20
C PRO A 167 -10.33 -11.21 -14.85
N ILE A 168 -9.65 -10.48 -15.72
CA ILE A 168 -8.31 -9.97 -15.43
C ILE A 168 -8.36 -9.07 -14.18
N ASP A 169 -7.36 -9.25 -13.33
CA ASP A 169 -7.05 -8.35 -12.22
C ASP A 169 -6.22 -7.19 -12.76
N HIS A 170 -6.84 -6.01 -12.82
CA HIS A 170 -6.22 -4.79 -13.35
C HIS A 170 -5.23 -4.16 -12.36
N THR A 171 -5.23 -4.59 -11.10
CA THR A 171 -4.28 -4.10 -10.09
C THR A 171 -2.93 -4.81 -10.15
N ASN A 172 -2.87 -5.95 -10.85
CA ASN A 172 -1.66 -6.75 -11.01
C ASN A 172 -0.87 -6.33 -12.28
N PRO A 173 0.32 -5.71 -12.13
CA PRO A 173 1.14 -5.27 -13.25
C PRO A 173 1.70 -6.40 -14.09
N HIS A 174 1.96 -7.59 -13.52
CA HIS A 174 2.40 -8.74 -14.31
C HIS A 174 1.34 -9.21 -15.31
N LYS A 175 0.07 -8.87 -15.08
CA LYS A 175 -1.02 -9.13 -16.02
C LYS A 175 -1.22 -7.96 -16.97
N THR A 176 -1.28 -6.73 -16.44
CA THR A 176 -1.60 -5.55 -17.25
C THR A 176 -0.43 -5.06 -18.10
N ASP A 177 0.82 -5.09 -17.63
CA ASP A 177 1.98 -4.60 -18.38
C ASP A 177 2.32 -5.44 -19.61
N LYS A 178 1.90 -6.71 -19.63
CA LYS A 178 2.02 -7.60 -20.79
C LYS A 178 1.11 -7.19 -21.95
N LEU A 179 0.08 -6.41 -21.69
CA LEU A 179 -0.85 -5.91 -22.69
C LEU A 179 -0.42 -4.51 -23.09
N THR A 180 -0.38 -4.19 -24.39
CA THR A 180 -0.20 -2.80 -24.82
C THR A 180 -1.46 -1.98 -24.55
N ASN A 181 -1.37 -0.65 -24.67
CA ASN A 181 -2.56 0.20 -24.59
C ASN A 181 -3.57 -0.15 -25.69
N GLU A 182 -3.10 -0.53 -26.88
CA GLU A 182 -3.92 -1.00 -27.99
C GLU A 182 -4.58 -2.34 -27.69
N ASP A 183 -3.91 -3.26 -26.99
CA ASP A 183 -4.51 -4.54 -26.58
C ASP A 183 -5.61 -4.36 -25.53
N LEU A 184 -5.39 -3.46 -24.56
CA LEU A 184 -6.43 -3.09 -23.59
C LEU A 184 -7.61 -2.43 -24.29
N ALA A 185 -7.36 -1.44 -25.15
CA ALA A 185 -8.40 -0.77 -25.93
C ALA A 185 -9.18 -1.76 -26.79
N ARG A 186 -8.50 -2.67 -27.51
CA ARG A 186 -9.14 -3.70 -28.34
C ARG A 186 -10.01 -4.63 -27.51
N SER A 187 -9.53 -5.06 -26.34
CA SER A 187 -10.33 -5.90 -25.44
C SER A 187 -11.61 -5.19 -24.94
N ILE A 188 -11.57 -3.86 -24.77
CA ILE A 188 -12.74 -3.05 -24.42
C ILE A 188 -13.67 -2.89 -25.63
N ILE A 189 -13.14 -2.52 -26.78
CA ILE A 189 -13.93 -2.25 -28.01
C ILE A 189 -14.62 -3.51 -28.51
N ASP A 190 -13.90 -4.63 -28.56
CA ASP A 190 -14.33 -5.87 -29.20
C ASP A 190 -14.94 -6.86 -28.20
N GLY A 191 -14.75 -6.61 -26.90
CA GLY A 191 -15.04 -7.57 -25.86
C GLY A 191 -13.96 -8.66 -25.79
N LYS A 192 -14.13 -9.58 -24.84
CA LYS A 192 -13.16 -10.66 -24.62
C LYS A 192 -13.83 -11.93 -24.09
N GLY A 193 -13.71 -13.01 -24.86
CA GLY A 193 -14.31 -14.29 -24.51
C GLY A 193 -15.84 -14.22 -24.44
N ARG A 194 -16.44 -15.11 -23.65
CA ARG A 194 -17.91 -15.25 -23.59
C ARG A 194 -18.61 -14.17 -22.77
N PHE A 195 -17.93 -13.61 -21.77
CA PHE A 195 -18.58 -12.82 -20.71
C PHE A 195 -18.24 -11.33 -20.71
N MET A 196 -17.12 -10.91 -21.31
CA MET A 196 -16.80 -9.49 -21.44
C MET A 196 -17.41 -8.97 -22.75
N PRO A 197 -18.47 -8.14 -22.69
CA PRO A 197 -19.15 -7.65 -23.90
C PRO A 197 -18.27 -6.66 -24.67
N ALA A 198 -18.58 -6.48 -25.94
CA ALA A 198 -18.02 -5.42 -26.76
C ALA A 198 -18.62 -4.07 -26.36
N TRP A 199 -17.78 -3.05 -26.22
CA TRP A 199 -18.19 -1.68 -25.88
C TRP A 199 -18.13 -0.71 -27.05
N ARG A 200 -17.78 -1.21 -28.26
CA ARG A 200 -17.97 -0.45 -29.50
C ARG A 200 -19.39 0.10 -29.59
N ASP A 201 -19.50 1.30 -30.14
CA ASP A 201 -20.77 2.04 -30.33
C ASP A 201 -21.49 2.46 -29.04
N ILE A 202 -21.03 2.03 -27.86
CA ILE A 202 -21.53 2.45 -26.55
C ILE A 202 -20.60 3.49 -25.92
N LEU A 203 -19.29 3.24 -25.97
CA LEU A 203 -18.27 4.13 -25.43
C LEU A 203 -17.58 4.91 -26.55
N THR A 204 -17.35 6.20 -26.31
CA THR A 204 -16.57 7.04 -27.20
C THR A 204 -15.08 6.70 -27.13
N LYS A 205 -14.31 7.04 -28.18
CA LYS A 205 -12.84 6.88 -28.16
C LYS A 205 -12.21 7.54 -26.94
N ARG A 206 -12.69 8.74 -26.57
CA ARG A 206 -12.19 9.48 -25.40
C ARG A 206 -12.42 8.74 -24.08
N GLU A 207 -13.57 8.07 -23.94
CA GLU A 207 -13.87 7.24 -22.76
C GLU A 207 -13.02 5.97 -22.73
N ILE A 208 -12.78 5.33 -23.89
CA ILE A 208 -11.90 4.16 -24.00
C ILE A 208 -10.45 4.55 -23.66
N ASP A 209 -9.93 5.63 -24.23
CA ASP A 209 -8.58 6.12 -23.93
C ASP A 209 -8.44 6.47 -22.44
N GLY A 210 -9.49 7.05 -21.84
CA GLY A 210 -9.57 7.31 -20.40
C GLY A 210 -9.60 6.04 -19.55
N LEU A 211 -10.37 5.02 -19.95
CA LEU A 211 -10.41 3.71 -19.29
C LEU A 211 -9.04 3.04 -19.29
N VAL A 212 -8.34 3.04 -20.43
CA VAL A 212 -6.99 2.49 -20.53
C VAL A 212 -6.05 3.22 -19.58
N SER A 213 -6.06 4.56 -19.58
CA SER A 213 -5.28 5.34 -18.61
C SER A 213 -5.62 5.02 -17.16
N TYR A 214 -6.91 4.88 -16.83
CA TYR A 214 -7.35 4.56 -15.48
C TYR A 214 -6.86 3.17 -15.05
N ILE A 215 -6.99 2.16 -15.92
CA ILE A 215 -6.47 0.80 -15.68
C ILE A 215 -4.97 0.82 -15.43
N ARG A 216 -4.20 1.64 -16.15
CA ARG A 216 -2.75 1.80 -15.89
C ARG A 216 -2.45 2.36 -14.49
N LEU A 217 -3.34 3.18 -13.95
CA LEU A 217 -3.23 3.77 -12.61
C LEU A 217 -3.82 2.89 -11.50
N LEU A 218 -4.41 1.74 -11.83
CA LEU A 218 -4.90 0.76 -10.84
C LEU A 218 -3.78 -0.03 -10.16
N TYR A 219 -2.51 0.30 -10.41
CA TYR A 219 -1.36 -0.38 -9.82
C TYR A 219 -1.47 -0.44 -8.29
N GLN A 220 -1.51 -1.65 -7.73
CA GLN A 220 -1.50 -1.88 -6.29
C GLN A 220 -0.37 -2.81 -5.86
N VAL A 221 0.04 -2.68 -4.59
CA VAL A 221 1.07 -3.50 -3.95
C VAL A 221 0.85 -5.00 -4.10
N TRP A 222 -0.40 -5.44 -4.13
CA TRP A 222 -0.75 -6.85 -4.23
C TRP A 222 -0.12 -7.55 -5.43
N GLY A 223 0.00 -6.84 -6.56
CA GLY A 223 0.69 -7.36 -7.73
C GLY A 223 2.19 -7.62 -7.50
N LYS A 224 2.86 -6.77 -6.71
CA LYS A 224 4.26 -7.00 -6.30
C LYS A 224 4.36 -8.16 -5.31
N LEU A 225 3.44 -8.25 -4.35
CA LEU A 225 3.39 -9.36 -3.39
C LEU A 225 3.14 -10.71 -4.09
N GLU A 226 2.30 -10.75 -5.11
CA GLU A 226 2.08 -11.95 -5.95
C GLU A 226 3.35 -12.42 -6.66
N ALA A 227 4.25 -11.50 -7.00
CA ALA A 227 5.50 -11.81 -7.69
C ALA A 227 6.51 -12.57 -6.80
N GLY A 228 6.45 -12.34 -5.48
CA GLY A 228 7.43 -12.83 -4.53
C GLY A 228 8.71 -12.00 -4.48
N GLY A 229 9.67 -12.44 -3.68
CA GLY A 229 10.97 -11.79 -3.47
C GLY A 229 10.94 -10.61 -2.49
N LEU A 230 9.82 -10.37 -1.79
CA LEU A 230 9.68 -9.26 -0.85
C LEU A 230 9.69 -9.73 0.59
N VAL A 231 10.05 -8.81 1.49
CA VAL A 231 9.91 -8.97 2.93
C VAL A 231 8.75 -8.10 3.41
N ILE A 232 7.80 -8.70 4.10
CA ILE A 232 6.58 -8.03 4.58
C ILE A 232 6.62 -8.04 6.10
N VAL A 233 6.73 -6.86 6.69
CA VAL A 233 6.78 -6.69 8.14
C VAL A 233 5.41 -6.28 8.64
N LEU A 234 4.85 -7.11 9.52
CA LEU A 234 3.56 -6.91 10.18
C LEU A 234 3.81 -6.50 11.63
N ARG A 235 3.12 -5.43 12.04
CA ARG A 235 3.04 -5.07 13.45
C ARG A 235 2.12 -6.06 14.17
N SER A 236 2.62 -6.66 15.25
CA SER A 236 1.78 -7.39 16.21
C SER A 236 0.77 -6.41 16.83
N PRO A 237 -0.52 -6.75 16.90
CA PRO A 237 -1.52 -5.89 17.55
C PRO A 237 -1.22 -5.73 19.04
N THR A 238 -1.57 -4.58 19.61
CA THR A 238 -1.61 -4.38 21.06
C THR A 238 -2.97 -4.85 21.61
N MET A 239 -3.01 -5.38 22.84
CA MET A 239 -4.27 -5.87 23.41
C MET A 239 -5.25 -4.72 23.66
N GLU A 240 -6.52 -4.92 23.28
CA GLU A 240 -7.58 -3.91 23.37
C GLU A 240 -8.08 -3.62 24.79
N THR A 241 -7.44 -4.14 25.84
CA THR A 241 -7.86 -3.90 27.22
C THR A 241 -6.67 -3.70 28.15
N ASN A 242 -6.47 -2.43 28.51
CA ASN A 242 -5.59 -1.93 29.57
C ASN A 242 -4.07 -1.88 29.26
N VAL A 243 -3.57 -0.66 29.06
CA VAL A 243 -2.18 -0.29 28.72
C VAL A 243 -1.15 -0.88 29.71
N GLU A 244 -1.54 -1.10 30.96
CA GLU A 244 -0.66 -1.60 32.02
C GLU A 244 -0.44 -3.11 31.96
N ILE A 245 -1.45 -3.86 31.50
CA ILE A 245 -1.36 -5.30 31.26
C ILE A 245 -0.54 -5.55 29.99
N THR A 246 -0.72 -4.74 28.94
CA THR A 246 0.03 -4.83 27.67
C THR A 246 1.56 -4.84 27.86
N ARG A 247 2.11 -4.15 28.86
CA ARG A 247 3.56 -4.14 29.15
C ARG A 247 4.07 -5.44 29.78
N SER A 248 3.26 -6.12 30.59
CA SER A 248 3.61 -7.43 31.17
C SER A 248 3.54 -8.56 30.12
N LEU A 249 2.68 -8.39 29.11
CA LEU A 249 2.38 -9.36 28.06
C LEU A 249 3.40 -9.42 26.93
N LEU A 250 4.10 -8.31 26.70
CA LEU A 250 5.29 -8.26 25.86
C LEU A 250 6.46 -9.07 26.42
N ARG A 251 6.28 -9.86 27.49
CA ARG A 251 7.31 -10.69 28.13
C ARG A 251 6.96 -12.17 28.21
N ASP A 252 5.72 -12.58 27.94
CA ASP A 252 5.34 -14.01 27.95
C ASP A 252 5.69 -14.67 26.60
N THR A 253 6.57 -15.67 26.66
CA THR A 253 6.96 -16.50 25.53
C THR A 253 6.32 -17.90 25.59
N SER A 254 5.64 -18.24 26.69
CA SER A 254 5.07 -19.59 26.93
C SER A 254 3.74 -19.82 26.23
N CYS A 255 2.95 -18.76 26.03
CA CYS A 255 1.62 -18.75 25.41
C CYS A 255 0.60 -19.65 26.08
N LYS A 256 0.78 -19.88 27.38
CA LYS A 256 -0.11 -20.68 28.24
C LYS A 256 -1.04 -19.83 29.10
N SER A 257 -0.91 -18.50 29.04
CA SER A 257 -1.73 -17.55 29.80
C SER A 257 -3.09 -17.32 29.12
N GLU A 258 -4.09 -16.87 29.90
CA GLU A 258 -5.42 -16.48 29.41
C GLU A 258 -5.42 -15.13 28.65
N GLU A 259 -4.24 -14.54 28.45
CA GLU A 259 -4.03 -13.19 27.92
C GLU A 259 -3.38 -13.21 26.52
N ASN A 260 -3.70 -14.25 25.75
CA ASN A 260 -3.41 -14.43 24.32
C ASN A 260 -4.22 -13.46 23.43
N LEU A 261 -4.03 -13.51 22.11
CA LEU A 261 -4.81 -12.74 21.13
C LEU A 261 -6.31 -12.82 21.44
N SER A 262 -6.97 -11.67 21.53
CA SER A 262 -8.42 -11.61 21.69
C SER A 262 -9.13 -12.24 20.49
N GLU A 263 -10.39 -12.66 20.65
CA GLU A 263 -11.17 -13.22 19.53
C GLU A 263 -11.25 -12.26 18.33
N LYS A 264 -11.30 -10.94 18.59
CA LYS A 264 -11.23 -9.91 17.55
C LYS A 264 -9.87 -9.90 16.86
N GLY A 265 -8.79 -10.00 17.63
CA GLY A 265 -7.42 -10.10 17.11
C GLY A 265 -7.21 -11.35 16.25
N LYS A 266 -7.70 -12.52 16.70
CA LYS A 266 -7.67 -13.77 15.92
C LYS A 266 -8.45 -13.64 14.63
N ALA A 267 -9.66 -13.08 14.67
CA ALA A 267 -10.48 -12.84 13.49
C ALA A 267 -9.77 -11.90 12.49
N ARG A 268 -9.05 -10.88 12.98
CA ARG A 268 -8.21 -10.00 12.16
C ARG A 268 -7.06 -10.76 11.51
N ALA A 269 -6.27 -11.52 12.27
CA ALA A 269 -5.18 -12.33 11.76
C ALA A 269 -5.65 -13.31 10.66
N ILE A 270 -6.75 -14.03 10.90
CA ILE A 270 -7.36 -14.92 9.90
C ILE A 270 -7.75 -14.17 8.61
N ARG A 271 -8.26 -12.94 8.74
CA ARG A 271 -8.63 -12.10 7.59
C ARG A 271 -7.41 -11.70 6.78
N ILE A 272 -6.32 -11.32 7.44
CA ILE A 272 -5.03 -11.03 6.79
C ILE A 272 -4.60 -12.25 5.98
N GLY A 273 -4.55 -13.41 6.61
CA GLY A 273 -4.23 -14.67 5.95
C GLY A 273 -5.07 -14.96 4.71
N LYS A 274 -6.40 -14.82 4.84
CA LYS A 274 -7.35 -14.99 3.73
C LYS A 274 -7.10 -13.99 2.60
N GLN A 275 -6.75 -12.75 2.90
CA GLN A 275 -6.46 -11.74 1.87
C GLN A 275 -5.23 -12.11 1.06
N PHE A 276 -4.12 -12.44 1.72
CA PHE A 276 -2.88 -12.91 1.07
C PHE A 276 -3.14 -14.15 0.22
N LYS A 277 -3.79 -15.17 0.80
CA LYS A 277 -4.12 -16.41 0.10
C LYS A 277 -5.06 -16.18 -1.09
N SER A 278 -6.10 -15.35 -0.94
CA SER A 278 -7.07 -15.08 -2.00
C SER A 278 -6.50 -14.32 -3.19
N ARG A 279 -5.36 -13.64 -2.98
CA ARG A 279 -4.61 -12.94 -4.02
C ARG A 279 -3.48 -13.79 -4.59
N GLY A 280 -3.26 -15.00 -4.08
CA GLY A 280 -2.20 -15.87 -4.59
C GLY A 280 -0.80 -15.43 -4.18
N VAL A 281 -0.68 -14.65 -3.10
CA VAL A 281 0.61 -14.27 -2.54
C VAL A 281 1.29 -15.51 -1.97
N SER A 282 2.43 -15.90 -2.54
CA SER A 282 3.24 -17.02 -2.06
C SER A 282 4.03 -16.58 -0.83
N ILE A 283 3.96 -17.37 0.25
CA ILE A 283 4.69 -17.10 1.50
C ILE A 283 5.65 -18.27 1.71
N GLU A 284 6.94 -17.95 1.82
CA GLU A 284 8.01 -18.94 1.93
C GLU A 284 8.38 -19.19 3.39
N HIS A 285 8.58 -18.12 4.15
CA HIS A 285 8.92 -18.17 5.57
C HIS A 285 8.09 -17.16 6.35
N VAL A 286 7.80 -17.46 7.62
CA VAL A 286 7.15 -16.54 8.55
C VAL A 286 7.95 -16.53 9.84
N LEU A 287 8.73 -15.47 10.03
CA LEU A 287 9.50 -15.21 11.23
C LEU A 287 8.67 -14.38 12.19
N THR A 288 8.84 -14.63 13.48
CA THR A 288 8.06 -13.93 14.51
C THR A 288 8.91 -13.58 15.71
N SER A 289 8.56 -12.49 16.39
CA SER A 289 8.98 -12.32 17.78
C SER A 289 8.57 -13.54 18.61
N PRO A 290 9.40 -14.00 19.57
CA PRO A 290 9.04 -15.12 20.45
C PRO A 290 7.85 -14.82 21.38
N HIS A 291 7.39 -13.56 21.46
CA HIS A 291 6.23 -13.16 22.25
C HIS A 291 4.91 -13.62 21.62
N CYS A 292 3.94 -13.96 22.48
CA CYS A 292 2.74 -14.69 22.06
C CYS A 292 1.85 -13.94 21.07
N LEU A 293 1.67 -12.63 21.22
CA LEU A 293 0.87 -11.84 20.28
C LEU A 293 1.39 -11.94 18.84
N ALA A 294 2.71 -11.93 18.66
CA ALA A 294 3.33 -12.07 17.34
C ALA A 294 3.19 -13.50 16.80
N LYS A 295 3.51 -14.52 17.63
CA LYS A 295 3.40 -15.93 17.25
C LYS A 295 1.98 -16.34 16.87
N GLU A 296 0.99 -15.95 17.66
CA GLU A 296 -0.40 -16.24 17.39
C GLU A 296 -0.90 -15.48 16.16
N THR A 297 -0.51 -14.21 15.97
CA THR A 297 -0.86 -13.45 14.76
C THR A 297 -0.37 -14.16 13.51
N ALA A 298 0.90 -14.59 13.51
CA ALA A 298 1.49 -15.37 12.44
C ALA A 298 0.81 -16.73 12.24
N THR A 299 0.50 -17.44 13.33
CA THR A 299 -0.15 -18.75 13.27
C THR A 299 -1.56 -18.65 12.69
N PHE A 300 -2.37 -17.70 13.17
CA PHE A 300 -3.74 -17.52 12.68
C PHE A 300 -3.80 -16.93 11.27
N ALA A 301 -2.82 -16.10 10.87
CA ALA A 301 -2.77 -15.54 9.52
C ALA A 301 -2.17 -16.52 8.50
N PHE A 302 -1.06 -17.17 8.82
CA PHE A 302 -0.24 -17.87 7.83
C PHE A 302 -0.06 -19.36 8.12
N GLY A 303 -0.50 -19.84 9.28
CA GLY A 303 -0.41 -21.25 9.67
C GLY A 303 1.00 -21.71 10.08
N GLN A 304 1.97 -20.79 10.10
CA GLN A 304 3.36 -21.04 10.45
C GLN A 304 3.92 -19.84 11.22
N ALA A 305 4.81 -20.11 12.18
CA ALA A 305 5.45 -19.11 13.02
C ALA A 305 6.80 -19.65 13.50
N GLU A 306 7.89 -19.13 12.94
CA GLU A 306 9.25 -19.44 13.36
C GLU A 306 9.75 -18.33 14.30
N PRO A 307 9.83 -18.59 15.62
CA PRO A 307 10.27 -17.58 16.58
C PRO A 307 11.77 -17.34 16.46
N VAL A 308 12.18 -16.06 16.42
CA VAL A 308 13.59 -15.64 16.42
C VAL A 308 13.79 -14.47 17.38
N ASP A 309 14.86 -14.53 18.17
CA ASP A 309 15.04 -13.62 19.31
C ASP A 309 15.28 -12.16 18.90
N TYR A 310 15.92 -11.92 17.75
CA TYR A 310 16.16 -10.56 17.24
C TYR A 310 14.89 -9.80 16.82
N LEU A 311 13.71 -10.44 16.87
CA LEU A 311 12.42 -9.80 16.65
C LEU A 311 11.71 -9.36 17.93
N ILE A 312 12.32 -9.48 19.12
CA ILE A 312 11.75 -8.85 20.34
C ILE A 312 11.87 -7.33 20.29
N SER A 313 11.04 -6.62 21.05
CA SER A 313 11.05 -5.15 21.08
C SER A 313 12.36 -4.63 21.68
N GLY A 314 13.01 -3.70 20.98
CA GLY A 314 14.23 -3.02 21.44
C GLY A 314 14.04 -2.15 22.69
N GLU A 315 12.82 -1.73 23.03
CA GLU A 315 12.57 -0.80 24.16
C GLU A 315 12.98 -1.35 25.53
N ASN A 316 13.08 -2.67 25.67
CA ASN A 316 13.41 -3.33 26.94
C ASN A 316 14.80 -3.99 26.92
N LEU A 317 15.62 -3.72 25.89
CA LEU A 317 16.95 -4.30 25.75
C LEU A 317 18.04 -3.35 26.19
N ALA A 318 19.18 -3.93 26.58
CA ALA A 318 20.42 -3.19 26.67
C ALA A 318 20.82 -2.67 25.27
N GLU A 319 21.50 -1.53 25.24
CA GLU A 319 21.83 -0.81 24.00
C GLU A 319 22.63 -1.67 23.01
N ASP A 320 23.65 -2.37 23.49
CA ASP A 320 24.47 -3.31 22.71
C ASP A 320 23.64 -4.47 22.13
N GLN A 321 22.71 -4.99 22.91
CA GLN A 321 21.81 -6.06 22.48
C GLN A 321 20.79 -5.55 21.43
N ALA A 322 20.28 -4.33 21.60
CA ALA A 322 19.35 -3.71 20.65
C ALA A 322 20.02 -3.42 19.30
N GLU A 323 21.26 -2.92 19.30
CA GLU A 323 22.06 -2.73 18.09
C GLU A 323 22.33 -4.04 17.36
N LEU A 324 22.74 -5.08 18.10
CA LEU A 324 22.96 -6.41 17.54
C LEU A 324 21.70 -6.98 16.88
N TYR A 325 20.55 -6.87 17.55
CA TYR A 325 19.28 -7.38 17.02
C TYR A 325 18.78 -6.60 15.81
N THR A 326 18.98 -5.28 15.81
CA THR A 326 18.70 -4.44 14.64
C THR A 326 19.56 -4.89 13.46
N SER A 327 20.86 -5.05 13.67
CA SER A 327 21.78 -5.52 12.61
C SER A 327 21.40 -6.90 12.07
N GLN A 328 21.00 -7.84 12.93
CA GLN A 328 20.52 -9.17 12.52
C GLN A 328 19.20 -9.11 11.72
N LEU A 329 18.28 -8.23 12.13
CA LEU A 329 17.03 -8.01 11.40
C LEU A 329 17.30 -7.45 10.00
N GLU A 330 18.14 -6.44 9.89
CA GLU A 330 18.54 -5.82 8.63
C GLU A 330 19.26 -6.81 7.70
N GLU A 331 20.22 -7.57 8.23
CA GLU A 331 20.91 -8.62 7.49
C GLU A 331 19.92 -9.67 6.97
N LYS A 332 18.97 -10.09 7.81
CA LYS A 332 17.95 -11.06 7.40
C LYS A 332 17.05 -10.52 6.28
N ILE A 333 16.68 -9.25 6.34
CA ILE A 333 15.86 -8.60 5.32
C ILE A 333 16.67 -8.50 4.02
N GLY A 334 17.88 -7.92 4.05
CA GLY A 334 18.69 -7.66 2.86
C GLY A 334 19.27 -8.91 2.20
N SER A 335 19.45 -10.00 2.95
CA SER A 335 19.91 -11.29 2.41
C SER A 335 18.79 -12.18 1.84
N PHE A 336 17.52 -11.79 2.01
CA PHE A 336 16.40 -12.59 1.52
C PHE A 336 16.40 -12.68 -0.02
N SER A 337 16.35 -13.91 -0.55
CA SER A 337 16.41 -14.20 -1.99
C SER A 337 15.39 -15.26 -2.42
N GLY A 338 14.33 -15.43 -1.64
CA GLY A 338 13.26 -16.40 -1.90
C GLY A 338 12.43 -16.09 -3.14
N LYS A 339 11.77 -17.12 -3.68
CA LYS A 339 10.81 -16.96 -4.79
C LYS A 339 9.41 -16.61 -4.30
N GLY A 340 9.09 -16.93 -3.04
CA GLY A 340 7.91 -16.41 -2.34
C GLY A 340 8.27 -15.14 -1.57
N ASN A 341 7.44 -14.77 -0.59
CA ASN A 341 7.73 -13.64 0.30
C ASN A 341 8.12 -14.13 1.69
N LEU A 342 8.95 -13.34 2.37
CA LEU A 342 9.24 -13.49 3.79
C LEU A 342 8.25 -12.64 4.60
N ILE A 343 7.56 -13.24 5.55
CA ILE A 343 6.75 -12.53 6.52
C ILE A 343 7.56 -12.36 7.80
N ILE A 344 7.52 -11.17 8.39
CA ILE A 344 8.08 -10.88 9.71
C ILE A 344 6.95 -10.32 10.58
N VAL A 345 6.65 -10.94 11.71
CA VAL A 345 5.68 -10.41 12.69
C VAL A 345 6.42 -9.92 13.92
N THR A 346 6.41 -8.61 14.16
CA THR A 346 7.29 -7.95 15.15
C THR A 346 6.59 -6.77 15.84
N HIS A 347 7.34 -5.99 16.62
CA HIS A 347 6.84 -4.87 17.42
C HIS A 347 7.04 -3.53 16.73
N GLU A 348 6.32 -2.51 17.21
CA GLU A 348 6.42 -1.14 16.69
C GLU A 348 7.85 -0.61 16.70
N SER A 349 8.58 -0.80 17.81
CA SER A 349 9.96 -0.35 17.97
C SER A 349 10.88 -0.82 16.85
N ASN A 350 10.66 -2.05 16.36
CA ASN A 350 11.51 -2.63 15.32
C ASN A 350 11.12 -2.08 13.95
N ILE A 351 9.82 -1.88 13.71
CA ILE A 351 9.32 -1.28 12.46
C ILE A 351 9.77 0.17 12.36
N SER A 352 9.67 0.95 13.43
CA SER A 352 10.12 2.34 13.46
C SER A 352 11.62 2.48 13.20
N THR A 353 12.43 1.51 13.62
CA THR A 353 13.87 1.49 13.29
C THR A 353 14.11 1.19 11.82
N LEU A 354 13.32 0.30 11.21
CA LEU A 354 13.45 -0.05 9.79
C LEU A 354 12.96 1.05 8.84
N SER A 355 11.84 1.71 9.17
CA SER A 355 11.18 2.67 8.27
C SER A 355 11.33 4.13 8.66
N PHE A 356 11.83 4.41 9.88
CA PHE A 356 11.84 5.73 10.50
C PHE A 356 10.45 6.39 10.59
N GLN A 357 9.38 5.58 10.58
CA GLN A 357 7.99 6.04 10.59
C GLN A 357 7.20 5.40 11.74
N PHE A 358 6.17 6.09 12.22
CA PHE A 358 5.19 5.52 13.16
C PHE A 358 4.12 4.73 12.39
N PHE A 359 3.84 3.50 12.82
CA PHE A 359 2.99 2.55 12.12
C PHE A 359 1.65 2.36 12.81
N GLU A 360 0.55 2.65 12.12
CA GLU A 360 -0.79 2.30 12.62
C GLU A 360 -1.03 0.78 12.62
N GLU A 361 -1.82 0.30 13.59
CA GLU A 361 -2.20 -1.10 13.65
C GLU A 361 -3.02 -1.54 12.42
N GLY A 362 -2.60 -2.64 11.78
CA GLY A 362 -3.23 -3.14 10.56
C GLY A 362 -2.56 -2.67 9.28
N ASN A 363 -1.50 -1.87 9.38
CA ASN A 363 -0.61 -1.62 8.27
C ASN A 363 0.48 -2.70 8.23
N PHE A 364 1.03 -2.90 7.04
CA PHE A 364 2.22 -3.70 6.82
C PHE A 364 3.24 -2.91 6.01
N LEU A 365 4.50 -3.07 6.38
CA LEU A 365 5.65 -2.53 5.68
C LEU A 365 6.08 -3.55 4.63
N VAL A 366 6.37 -3.10 3.42
CA VAL A 366 6.96 -3.94 2.38
C VAL A 366 8.36 -3.45 2.09
N LEU A 367 9.31 -4.37 2.18
CA LEU A 367 10.73 -4.16 1.93
C LEU A 367 11.16 -5.04 0.77
N MET A 368 12.06 -4.52 -0.05
CA MET A 368 12.65 -5.20 -1.19
C MET A 368 14.15 -5.38 -0.93
N PRO A 369 14.64 -6.62 -0.78
CA PRO A 369 16.07 -6.88 -0.74
C PRO A 369 16.73 -6.44 -2.06
N ILE A 370 17.84 -5.71 -1.98
CA ILE A 370 18.59 -5.25 -3.16
C ILE A 370 19.98 -5.91 -3.29
N GLY A 371 20.32 -6.81 -2.37
CA GLY A 371 21.59 -7.53 -2.33
C GLY A 371 22.59 -6.94 -1.33
N GLU A 372 23.69 -7.64 -1.08
CA GLU A 372 24.76 -7.21 -0.15
C GLU A 372 24.26 -6.85 1.28
N ASN A 373 23.21 -7.53 1.74
CA ASN A 373 22.52 -7.26 3.02
C ASN A 373 21.83 -5.88 3.08
N GLU A 374 21.60 -5.25 1.93
CA GLU A 374 20.82 -4.02 1.81
C GLU A 374 19.38 -4.29 1.34
N TYR A 375 18.48 -3.39 1.70
CA TYR A 375 17.07 -3.43 1.33
C TYR A 375 16.51 -2.03 1.12
N GLU A 376 15.42 -1.94 0.37
CA GLU A 376 14.67 -0.69 0.16
C GLU A 376 13.23 -0.81 0.66
N GLU A 377 12.72 0.26 1.27
CA GLU A 377 11.30 0.38 1.54
C GLU A 377 10.50 0.58 0.24
N VAL A 378 9.60 -0.37 -0.01
CA VAL A 378 8.59 -0.33 -1.08
C VAL A 378 7.34 0.41 -0.64
N GLY A 379 7.17 0.60 0.66
CA GLY A 379 6.14 1.44 1.26
C GLY A 379 5.29 0.72 2.31
N THR A 380 4.38 1.50 2.88
CA THR A 380 3.44 1.08 3.92
C THR A 380 2.04 0.94 3.35
N TYR A 381 1.38 -0.17 3.65
CA TYR A 381 0.09 -0.51 3.05
C TYR A 381 -0.90 -0.92 4.13
N LYS A 382 -2.14 -0.45 3.96
CA LYS A 382 -3.24 -0.76 4.86
C LYS A 382 -3.92 -2.06 4.44
N LEU A 383 -4.12 -2.96 5.40
CA LEU A 383 -5.02 -4.10 5.20
C LEU A 383 -6.45 -3.56 5.16
N THR A 384 -7.12 -3.75 4.04
CA THR A 384 -8.52 -3.36 3.88
C THR A 384 -9.39 -4.27 4.75
N ASP A 385 -10.32 -3.71 5.51
CA ASP A 385 -11.20 -4.48 6.40
C ASP A 385 -12.26 -5.30 5.66
#